data_AF-A0A949XVA3-F1
#
_entry.id   AF-A0A949XVA3-F1
#
_cell.length_a   1.000
_cell.length_b   1.000
_cell.length_c   1.000
_cell.angle_alpha   90.00
_cell.angle_beta   90.00
_cell.angle_gamma   90.00
#
_symmetry.space_group_name_H-M   'P 1'
#
loop_
_entity.id
_entity.type
_entity.pdbx_description
1 polymer ?
#
loop_
_entity_poly.entity_id
_entity_poly.type
_entity_poly.pdbx_seq_one_letter_code
_entity_poly.pdbx_strand_id
1 'polypeptide(L)' 'LPELGTPGRGTVAALVGLAPRNCDSGTPRGRRTIAGGRSEARAVLDLAALLAVRLNPTLKSFSQRLRAAGKAAKVTLT' A
#
# COMPACT_ATOMS: atom_id res chain seq x y z
N LEU A 1 -7.04 -2.23 -13.16
CA LEU A 1 -6.08 -2.31 -14.29
C LEU A 1 -6.53 -3.40 -15.26
N PRO A 2 -7.71 -3.26 -15.87
CA PRO A 2 -8.16 -4.20 -16.90
C PRO A 2 -7.25 -4.18 -18.13
N GLU A 3 -6.52 -3.09 -18.37
CA GLU A 3 -5.59 -2.95 -19.50
C GLU A 3 -4.37 -3.89 -19.46
N LEU A 4 -4.16 -4.64 -18.37
CA LEU A 4 -3.07 -5.58 -18.20
C LEU A 4 -3.51 -7.06 -18.24
N GLY A 5 -4.78 -7.33 -18.56
CA GLY A 5 -5.37 -8.68 -18.49
C GLY A 5 -5.66 -9.10 -17.05
N THR A 6 -5.31 -10.33 -16.67
CA THR A 6 -5.48 -10.91 -15.32
C THR A 6 -4.14 -11.12 -14.59
N PRO A 7 -3.39 -10.04 -14.29
CA PRO A 7 -2.15 -10.16 -13.52
C PRO A 7 -2.45 -10.56 -12.07
N GLY A 8 -1.57 -11.36 -11.48
CA GLY A 8 -1.66 -11.72 -10.07
C GLY A 8 -1.56 -10.51 -9.13
N ARG A 9 -2.12 -10.63 -7.92
CA ARG A 9 -2.15 -9.55 -6.90
C ARG A 9 -0.80 -8.89 -6.63
N GLY A 10 0.29 -9.67 -6.62
CA GLY A 10 1.65 -9.18 -6.39
C GLY A 10 2.16 -8.33 -7.55
N THR A 11 1.87 -8.73 -8.79
CA THR A 11 2.23 -7.99 -10.00
C THR A 11 1.49 -6.65 -10.06
N VAL A 12 0.19 -6.65 -9.75
CA VAL A 12 -0.61 -5.42 -9.65
C VAL A 12 -0.03 -4.48 -8.59
N ALA A 13 0.26 -4.99 -7.40
CA ALA A 13 0.87 -4.20 -6.32
C ALA A 13 2.25 -3.65 -6.72
N ALA A 14 3.07 -4.41 -7.43
CA ALA A 14 4.38 -3.95 -7.91
C ALA A 14 4.26 -2.87 -8.99
N LEU A 15 3.29 -3.00 -9.91
CA LEU A 15 3.06 -2.06 -11.01
C LEU A 15 2.51 -0.72 -10.53
N VAL A 16 1.56 -0.75 -9.59
CA VAL A 16 1.08 0.47 -8.90
C VAL A 16 2.15 1.02 -7.94
N GLY A 17 3.13 0.19 -7.56
CA GLY A 17 4.20 0.52 -6.61
C GLY A 17 3.69 0.62 -5.17
N LEU A 18 2.80 -0.29 -4.79
CA LEU A 18 2.38 -0.59 -3.42
C LEU A 18 3.21 -1.71 -2.80
N ALA A 19 3.89 -2.53 -3.61
CA ALA A 19 4.72 -3.62 -3.11
C ALA A 19 6.03 -3.09 -2.48
N PRO A 20 6.33 -3.41 -1.21
CA PRO A 20 7.61 -3.08 -0.59
C PRO A 20 8.76 -3.79 -1.32
N ARG A 21 9.82 -3.05 -1.65
CA ARG A 21 11.04 -3.60 -2.23
C ARG A 21 12.09 -3.80 -1.13
N ASN A 22 12.87 -4.87 -1.25
CA ASN A 22 14.03 -5.09 -0.40
C ASN A 22 15.11 -4.08 -0.78
N CYS A 23 15.64 -3.36 0.20
CA CYS A 23 16.75 -2.42 0.04
C CYS A 23 18.02 -3.06 0.60
N ASP A 24 18.30 -4.28 0.16
CA ASP A 24 19.39 -5.11 0.67
C ASP A 24 20.51 -5.11 -0.38
N SER A 25 21.65 -4.51 -0.06
CA SER A 25 22.83 -4.50 -0.92
C SER A 25 24.02 -5.10 -0.16
N GLY A 26 24.26 -6.40 -0.33
CA GLY A 26 25.29 -7.12 0.42
C GLY A 26 24.84 -7.44 1.86
N THR A 27 25.69 -7.14 2.84
CA THR A 27 25.44 -7.39 4.27
C THR A 27 24.36 -6.52 4.93
N PRO A 28 24.17 -5.23 4.60
CA PRO A 28 23.11 -4.41 5.21
C PRO A 28 21.72 -4.84 4.74
N ARG A 29 20.83 -5.05 5.71
CA ARG A 29 19.39 -5.22 5.47
C ARG A 29 18.67 -3.92 5.78
N GLY A 30 18.24 -3.22 4.72
CA GLY A 30 17.58 -1.94 4.83
C GLY A 30 16.12 -2.05 5.21
N ARG A 31 15.50 -0.93 5.61
CA ARG A 31 14.05 -0.87 5.78
C ARG A 31 13.38 -1.04 4.42
N ARG A 32 12.43 -1.97 4.31
CA ARG A 32 11.64 -2.15 3.08
C ARG A 32 10.78 -0.92 2.81
N THR A 33 10.92 -0.36 1.61
CA THR A 33 10.15 0.81 1.17
C THR A 33 9.50 0.55 -0.18
N ILE A 34 8.37 1.22 -0.43
CA ILE A 34 7.77 1.25 -1.76
C ILE A 34 8.54 2.22 -2.66
N ALA A 35 8.81 1.83 -3.91
CA ALA A 35 9.53 2.65 -4.88
C ALA A 35 9.11 2.32 -6.31
N GLY A 36 9.23 3.29 -7.23
CA GLY A 36 8.83 3.13 -8.64
C GLY A 36 7.32 2.99 -8.84
N GLY A 37 6.90 2.35 -9.94
CA GLY A 37 5.49 2.08 -10.26
C GLY A 37 4.73 3.30 -10.79
N ARG A 38 3.41 3.13 -11.01
CA ARG A 38 2.50 4.18 -11.48
C ARG A 38 2.06 5.07 -10.32
N SER A 39 2.79 6.17 -10.09
CA SER A 39 2.55 7.12 -8.99
C SER A 39 1.13 7.70 -8.98
N GLU A 40 0.57 8.02 -10.15
CA GLU A 40 -0.80 8.52 -10.28
C GLU A 40 -1.84 7.50 -9.80
N ALA A 41 -1.71 6.24 -10.24
CA ALA A 41 -2.59 5.16 -9.80
C ALA A 41 -2.48 4.94 -8.29
N ARG A 42 -1.27 5.04 -7.72
CA ARG A 42 -1.07 5.00 -6.27
C ARG A 42 -1.79 6.15 -5.57
N ALA A 43 -1.66 7.38 -6.07
CA ALA A 43 -2.28 8.55 -5.45
C ALA A 43 -3.82 8.42 -5.40
N VAL A 44 -4.43 7.96 -6.50
CA VAL A 44 -5.88 7.70 -6.55
C VAL A 44 -6.30 6.61 -5.56
N LEU A 45 -5.52 5.53 -5.46
CA LEU A 45 -5.79 4.44 -4.52
C LEU A 45 -5.61 4.87 -3.06
N ASP A 46 -4.58 5.65 -2.75
CA ASP A 46 -4.36 6.21 -1.40
C ASP A 46 -5.54 7.12 -1.01
N LEU A 47 -6.03 7.95 -1.93
CA LEU A 47 -7.19 8.80 -1.70
C LEU A 47 -8.48 7.98 -1.52
N ALA A 48 -8.69 6.94 -2.34
CA ALA A 48 -9.82 6.04 -2.21
C ALA A 48 -9.80 5.30 -0.87
N ALA A 49 -8.64 4.80 -0.43
CA ALA A 49 -8.46 4.15 0.86
C ALA A 49 -8.74 5.12 2.03
N LEU A 50 -8.26 6.36 1.93
CA LEU A 50 -8.56 7.41 2.91
C LEU A 50 -10.06 7.67 3.05
N LEU A 51 -10.76 7.81 1.93
CA LEU A 51 -12.22 8.01 1.93
C LEU A 51 -12.95 6.79 2.46
N ALA A 52 -12.52 5.58 2.08
CA ALA A 52 -13.11 4.33 2.55
C ALA A 52 -12.99 4.19 4.08
N VAL A 53 -11.84 4.53 4.66
CA VAL A 53 -11.65 4.54 6.13
C VAL A 53 -12.50 5.62 6.83
N ARG A 54 -12.81 6.73 6.17
CA ARG A 54 -13.64 7.81 6.75
C ARG A 54 -15.13 7.47 6.70
N LEU A 55 -15.60 6.95 5.58
CA LEU A 55 -17.02 6.74 5.29
C LEU A 55 -17.51 5.35 5.71
N ASN A 56 -16.65 4.33 5.71
CA ASN A 56 -17.04 2.97 6.06
C ASN A 56 -16.64 2.64 7.51
N PRO A 57 -17.61 2.39 8.42
CA PRO A 57 -17.34 2.13 9.83
C PRO A 57 -16.50 0.86 10.06
N THR A 58 -16.62 -0.15 9.20
CA THR A 58 -15.84 -1.40 9.29
C THR A 58 -14.37 -1.15 8.96
N LEU A 59 -14.09 -0.36 7.93
CA LEU A 59 -12.70 0.00 7.58
C LEU A 59 -12.11 0.98 8.58
N LYS A 60 -12.94 1.85 9.17
CA LYS A 60 -12.56 2.75 10.25
C LYS A 60 -12.06 1.98 11.48
N SER A 61 -12.82 0.99 11.94
CA SER A 61 -12.45 0.17 13.11
C SER A 61 -11.19 -0.66 12.84
N PHE A 62 -11.06 -1.23 11.64
CA PHE A 62 -9.85 -1.93 11.21
C PHE A 62 -8.62 -1.01 11.21
N SER A 63 -8.76 0.19 10.63
CA SER A 63 -7.70 1.20 10.61
C SER A 63 -7.31 1.64 12.03
N GLN A 64 -8.29 1.89 12.90
CA GLN A 64 -8.04 2.26 14.30
C GLN A 64 -7.29 1.18 15.06
N ARG A 65 -7.64 -0.09 14.86
CA ARG A 65 -6.94 -1.24 15.47
C ARG A 65 -5.47 -1.32 15.04
N LEU A 66 -5.19 -1.08 13.76
CA LEU A 66 -3.81 -1.05 13.25
C LEU A 66 -3.01 0.14 13.82
N ARG A 67 -3.64 1.31 13.96
CA ARG A 67 -3.00 2.48 14.61
C ARG A 67 -2.73 2.23 16.09
N ALA A 68 -3.67 1.60 16.80
CA ALA A 68 -3.50 1.22 18.20
C ALA A 68 -2.34 0.23 18.38
N ALA A 69 -2.09 -0.63 17.38
CA ALA A 69 -0.92 -1.51 17.33
C ALA A 69 0.40 -0.80 16.93
N GLY A 70 0.42 0.54 16.89
CA GLY A 70 1.62 1.34 16.58
C GLY A 70 2.03 1.33 15.11
N LYS A 71 1.16 0.88 14.19
CA LYS A 71 1.48 0.92 12.75
C LYS A 71 1.42 2.36 12.24
N ALA A 72 2.37 2.70 11.36
CA ALA A 72 2.38 4.00 10.71
C ALA A 72 1.10 4.22 9.92
N ALA A 73 0.59 5.47 9.88
CA ALA A 73 -0.67 5.80 9.22
C ALA A 73 -0.74 5.36 7.75
N LYS A 74 0.40 5.38 7.05
CA LYS A 74 0.50 4.89 5.67
C LYS A 74 0.27 3.37 5.57
N VAL A 75 0.82 2.59 6.52
CA VAL A 75 0.62 1.13 6.65
C VAL A 75 -0.79 0.79 7.12
N THR A 76 -1.53 1.75 7.65
CA THR A 76 -2.94 1.56 7.96
C THR A 76 -3.83 1.64 6.71
N LEU A 77 -3.36 2.33 5.67
CA LEU A 77 -4.09 2.59 4.42
C LEU A 77 -3.68 1.64 3.28
N THR A 78 -2.54 0.98 3.41
CA THR A 78 -1.95 0.04 2.43
C THR A 78 -1.68 -1.30 3.09
#